data_AF-A0A7L1MU66-F1
#
_entry.id   AF-A0A7L1MU66-F1
#
_cell.length_a   1.000
_cell.length_b   1.000
_cell.length_c   1.000
_cell.angle_alpha   90.00
_cell.angle_beta   90.00
_cell.angle_gamma   90.00
#
_symmetry.space_group_name_H-M   'P 1'
#
loop_
_entity.id
_entity.type
_entity.pdbx_description
1 polymer ?
#
loop_
_entity_poly.entity_id
_entity_poly.type
_entity_poly.pdbx_seq_one_letter_code
_entity_poly.pdbx_strand_id
1 'polypeptide(L)' 'QQQMSPAPSTEFSVLLQVTEGPTSHIHLHATVVELSLDLSKNILQFSDIFIGQSQVDTVRLYNWFRGPCKWFIT' A
#
# COMPACT_ATOMS: atom_id res chain seq x y z
N GLN A 1 -11.46 2.04 -15.73
CA GLN A 1 -10.72 2.62 -14.58
C GLN A 1 -11.50 2.28 -13.33
N GLN A 2 -10.93 1.54 -12.39
CA GLN A 2 -11.58 1.36 -11.08
C GLN A 2 -11.31 2.63 -10.27
N GLN A 3 -12.39 3.30 -9.87
CA GLN A 3 -12.33 4.50 -9.04
C GLN A 3 -11.97 4.06 -7.62
N MET A 4 -10.74 4.34 -7.19
CA MET A 4 -10.33 4.11 -5.81
C MET A 4 -11.21 4.97 -4.89
N SER A 5 -11.88 4.33 -3.94
CA SER A 5 -12.59 5.02 -2.86
C SER A 5 -11.64 5.99 -2.14
N PRO A 6 -12.13 7.15 -1.67
CA PRO A 6 -11.28 8.07 -0.91
C PRO A 6 -10.71 7.35 0.31
N ALA A 7 -9.41 7.53 0.56
CA ALA A 7 -8.73 6.93 1.70
C ALA A 7 -9.42 7.38 3.00
N PRO A 8 -9.64 6.48 3.97
CA PRO A 8 -10.18 6.85 5.27
C PRO A 8 -9.27 7.91 5.91
N SER A 9 -9.86 9.02 6.33
CA SER A 9 -9.16 10.05 7.09
C SER A 9 -9.78 10.25 8.46
N THR A 10 -8.95 10.71 9.40
CA THR A 10 -9.37 11.01 10.76
C THR A 10 -8.79 12.35 11.17
N GLU A 11 -9.64 13.18 11.74
CA GLU A 11 -9.30 14.48 12.28
C GLU A 11 -9.13 14.39 13.79
N PHE A 12 -8.04 14.97 14.29
CA PHE A 12 -7.75 15.05 15.72
C PHE A 12 -7.54 16.51 16.10
N SER A 13 -8.07 16.92 17.25
CA SER A 13 -7.79 18.24 17.83
C SER A 13 -6.87 18.05 19.03
N VAL A 14 -5.70 18.68 19.01
CA VAL A 14 -4.72 18.59 20.09
C VAL A 14 -4.47 19.99 20.65
N LEU A 15 -4.34 20.08 21.96
CA LEU A 15 -3.97 21.31 22.64
C LEU A 15 -2.45 21.39 22.71
N LEU A 16 -1.87 22.41 22.08
CA LEU A 16 -0.45 22.72 22.19
C LEU A 16 -0.26 23.76 23.30
N GLN A 17 0.47 23.39 24.36
CA GLN A 17 0.85 24.28 25.44
C GLN A 17 2.34 24.60 25.32
N VAL A 18 2.66 25.89 25.18
CA VAL A 18 4.03 26.40 25.20
C VAL A 18 4.36 26.85 26.63
N THR A 19 5.50 26.43 27.18
CA THR A 19 5.96 26.88 28.50
C THR A 19 6.09 28.40 28.52
N GLU A 20 5.39 29.05 29.46
CA GLU A 20 5.26 30.52 29.55
C GLU A 20 4.67 31.21 28.29
N GLY A 21 4.02 30.45 27.41
CA GLY A 21 3.48 30.94 26.14
C GLY A 21 1.97 30.71 25.98
N PRO A 22 1.41 31.10 24.83
CA PRO A 22 0.00 30.90 24.54
C PRO A 22 -0.32 29.42 24.37
N THR A 23 -1.55 29.06 24.74
CA THR A 23 -2.13 27.75 24.42
C THR A 23 -2.90 27.85 23.12
N SER A 24 -2.73 26.89 22.21
CA SER A 24 -3.41 26.88 20.91
C SER A 24 -3.97 25.50 20.58
N HIS A 25 -5.13 25.46 19.93
CA HIS A 25 -5.67 24.22 19.36
C HIS A 25 -5.07 24.01 17.97
N ILE A 26 -4.51 22.84 17.74
CA ILE A 26 -4.04 22.40 16.43
C ILE A 26 -4.95 21.29 15.92
N HIS A 27 -5.32 21.37 14.64
CA HIS A 27 -6.05 20.32 13.94
C HIS A 27 -5.05 19.45 13.17
N LEU A 28 -5.07 18.16 13.44
CA LEU A 28 -4.24 17.16 12.80
C LEU A 28 -5.13 16.29 11.91
N HIS A 29 -4.86 16.33 10.61
CA HIS A 29 -5.50 15.44 9.64
C HIS A 29 -4.57 14.26 9.34
N ALA A 30 -5.00 13.06 9.71
CA ALA A 30 -4.31 11.83 9.35
C ALA A 30 -5.08 11.11 8.25
N THR A 31 -4.41 10.74 7.17
CA THR A 31 -4.96 9.85 6.14
C THR A 31 -4.38 8.45 6.37
N VAL A 32 -5.26 7.47 6.62
CA VAL A 32 -4.84 6.07 6.67
C VAL A 32 -4.57 5.64 5.25
N VAL A 33 -3.34 5.22 4.99
CA VAL A 33 -3.00 4.67 3.70
C VAL A 33 -2.95 3.16 3.77
N GLU A 34 -3.76 2.52 2.93
CA GLU A 34 -3.73 1.09 2.71
C GLU A 34 -2.63 0.74 1.69
N LEU A 35 -1.81 -0.26 2.03
CA LEU A 35 -0.86 -0.85 1.09
C LEU A 35 -1.65 -1.74 0.12
N SER A 36 -1.76 -1.31 -1.13
CA SER A 36 -2.48 -2.06 -2.17
C SER A 36 -1.50 -2.57 -3.22
N LEU A 37 -1.27 -3.89 -3.20
CA LEU A 37 -0.55 -4.61 -4.23
C LEU A 37 -1.50 -5.56 -4.94
N ASP A 38 -1.40 -5.61 -6.26
CA ASP A 38 -2.20 -6.50 -7.08
C ASP A 38 -1.31 -7.32 -8.01
N LEU A 39 -1.78 -8.52 -8.37
CA LEU A 39 -1.06 -9.46 -9.22
C LEU A 39 -1.80 -9.64 -10.54
N SER A 40 -1.06 -9.71 -11.65
CA SER A 40 -1.68 -10.06 -12.94
C SER A 40 -2.31 -11.46 -12.94
N LYS A 41 -1.86 -12.35 -12.04
CA LYS A 41 -2.39 -13.68 -11.79
C LYS A 41 -1.91 -14.18 -10.43
N ASN A 42 -2.77 -14.92 -9.74
CA ASN A 42 -2.50 -15.49 -8.42
C ASN A 42 -2.26 -17.01 -8.45
N ILE A 43 -2.46 -17.65 -9.60
CA ILE A 43 -2.22 -19.08 -9.81
C ILE A 43 -1.30 -19.23 -11.00
N LEU A 44 -0.25 -20.03 -10.83
CA LEU A 44 0.67 -20.45 -11.89
C LEU A 44 0.38 -21.91 -12.24
N GLN A 45 0.17 -22.18 -13.52
CA GLN A 45 -0.06 -23.53 -14.05
C GLN A 45 1.01 -23.84 -15.07
N PHE A 46 1.83 -24.84 -14.77
CA PHE A 46 2.87 -25.34 -15.67
C PHE A 46 2.42 -26.68 -16.25
N SER A 47 2.70 -26.91 -17.52
CA SER A 47 2.48 -28.20 -18.16
C SER A 47 3.64 -29.16 -17.88
N ASP A 48 3.48 -30.44 -18.23
CA ASP A 48 4.55 -31.43 -18.11
C ASP A 48 5.82 -30.99 -18.86
N ILE A 49 6.98 -31.24 -18.24
CA ILE A 49 8.29 -30.87 -18.79
C ILE A 49 9.19 -32.10 -18.89
N PHE A 50 10.05 -32.15 -19.89
CA PHE A 50 11.07 -33.19 -20.02
C PHE A 50 12.24 -32.97 -19.04
N ILE A 51 12.89 -34.07 -18.66
CA ILE A 51 14.08 -34.04 -17.80
C ILE A 51 15.15 -33.12 -18.42
N GLY A 52 15.66 -32.17 -17.63
CA GLY A 52 16.68 -31.22 -18.05
C GLY A 52 16.15 -29.96 -18.75
N GLN A 53 14.84 -29.79 -18.89
CA GLN A 53 14.23 -28.56 -19.40
C GLN A 53 13.75 -27.65 -18.25
N SER A 54 13.49 -26.38 -18.57
CA SER A 54 12.93 -25.39 -17.64
C SER A 54 11.73 -24.68 -18.27
N GLN A 55 10.72 -24.37 -17.46
CA GLN A 55 9.62 -23.49 -17.84
C GLN A 55 9.69 -22.21 -17.01
N VAL A 56 9.34 -21.09 -17.63
CA VAL A 56 9.33 -19.77 -17.00
C VAL A 56 7.99 -19.13 -17.26
N ASP A 57 7.43 -18.52 -16.23
CA ASP A 57 6.25 -17.69 -16.35
C ASP A 57 6.50 -16.36 -15.64
N THR A 58 5.83 -15.30 -16.11
CA THR A 58 5.96 -13.94 -15.58
C THR A 58 4.67 -13.51 -14.90
N VAL A 59 4.78 -13.11 -13.63
CA VAL A 59 3.71 -12.44 -12.89
C VAL A 59 4.08 -10.97 -12.76
N ARG A 60 3.15 -10.07 -13.10
CA ARG A 60 3.33 -8.64 -12.87
C ARG A 60 2.77 -8.26 -11.50
N LEU A 61 3.52 -7.46 -10.78
CA LEU A 61 3.11 -6.83 -9.53
C LEU A 61 2.77 -5.36 -9.81
N TYR A 62 1.55 -4.96 -9.49
CA TYR A 62 1.10 -3.59 -9.61
C TYR A 62 1.03 -2.93 -8.25
N ASN A 63 1.74 -1.82 -8.11
CA ASN A 63 1.67 -0.98 -6.93
C ASN A 63 0.62 0.10 -7.14
N TRP A 64 -0.55 -0.08 -6.53
CA TRP A 64 -1.63 0.91 -6.58
C TRP A 64 -1.52 1.94 -5.45
N PHE A 65 -0.62 1.73 -4.49
CA PHE A 65 -0.29 2.74 -3.50
C PHE A 65 0.40 3.95 -4.16
N ARG A 66 -0.01 5.15 -3.76
CA ARG A 66 0.50 6.43 -4.30
C ARG A 66 1.93 6.79 -3.85
N GLY A 67 2.69 5.82 -3.34
CA GLY A 67 4.07 5.98 -2.90
C GLY A 67 4.90 4.72 -3.13
N PRO A 68 6.21 4.76 -2.80
CA PRO A 68 7.08 3.60 -2.92
C PRO A 68 6.63 2.49 -1.95
N CYS A 69 6.45 1.28 -2.47
CA CYS A 69 6.24 0.07 -1.67
C CYS A 69 7.48 -0.82 -1.69
N LYS A 70 7.80 -1.41 -0.53
CA LYS A 70 8.70 -2.55 -0.43
C LYS A 70 7.86 -3.82 -0.38
N TRP A 71 8.29 -4.84 -1.10
CA TRP A 71 7.62 -6.12 -1.17
C TRP A 71 8.65 -7.24 -1.07
N PHE A 72 8.21 -8.40 -0.61
CA PHE A 72 9.00 -9.62 -0.49
C PHE A 72 8.10 -10.82 -0.81
N ILE A 73 8.71 -11.88 -1.30
CA ILE A 73 8.05 -13.17 -1.53
C ILE A 73 8.30 -14.02 -0.28
N THR A 74 7.22 -14.50 0.36
CA THR A 74 7.26 -15.42 1.50
C THR A 74 7.01 -16.85 1.09
#